data_AF-A0A8J1YX79-F1
#
_entry.id   AF-A0A8J1YX79-F1
#
_cell.length_a   1.000
_cell.length_b   1.000
_cell.length_c   1.000
_cell.angle_alpha   90.00
_cell.angle_beta   90.00
_cell.angle_gamma   90.00
#
_symmetry.space_group_name_H-M   'P 1'
#
loop_
_entity.id
_entity.type
_entity.pdbx_description
1 polymer ?
#
loop_
_entity_poly.entity_id
_entity_poly.type
_entity_poly.pdbx_seq_one_letter_code
_entity_poly.pdbx_strand_id
1 'polypeptide(L)'
;MATTAAGSSSSTASRVIVFDFDQTISTHHVFKCLAGYIRKGHGNFLAPPYALSERGQIRKCFDADKEMKGRFFPFCLGSEQRVAQLDKAFGDLRQRGCQLFVCSKGLVAPIRLILETTNLLHHFSEVYGRIEDYEVENNDYDDEAATLTFPPGIERHIGRRECAEWSRKAELCHRLAGARPCVLVEDDRDEISKAKKAQLGTCFVEKRQGVGEKEISDLLAWAEQGQK
;
A
#
# COMPACT_ATOMS: atom_id res chain seq x y z
N MET A 1 -22.36 -49.07 -6.29
CA MET A 1 -22.48 -47.97 -7.28
C MET A 1 -22.90 -46.71 -6.52
N ALA A 2 -22.01 -45.72 -6.41
CA ALA A 2 -22.34 -44.37 -5.99
C ALA A 2 -21.28 -43.44 -6.59
N THR A 3 -21.63 -42.78 -7.68
CA THR A 3 -20.77 -41.85 -8.42
C THR A 3 -21.06 -40.46 -7.87
N THR A 4 -20.16 -39.93 -7.03
CA THR A 4 -20.23 -38.54 -6.56
C THR A 4 -19.81 -37.62 -7.70
N ALA A 5 -20.76 -36.85 -8.22
CA ALA A 5 -20.52 -35.81 -9.20
C ALA A 5 -19.69 -34.68 -8.56
N ALA A 6 -18.46 -34.50 -9.02
CA ALA A 6 -17.67 -33.31 -8.75
C ALA A 6 -18.34 -32.13 -9.44
N GLY A 7 -19.08 -31.32 -8.65
CA GLY A 7 -19.58 -30.04 -9.11
C GLY A 7 -18.37 -29.15 -9.44
N SER A 8 -18.17 -28.86 -10.72
CA SER A 8 -17.24 -27.82 -11.16
C SER A 8 -17.78 -26.49 -10.65
N SER A 9 -17.26 -26.01 -9.52
CA SER A 9 -17.45 -24.62 -9.12
C SER A 9 -16.83 -23.76 -10.20
N SER A 10 -17.68 -23.17 -11.05
CA SER A 10 -17.33 -22.08 -11.93
C SER A 10 -16.64 -21.01 -11.07
N SER A 11 -15.30 -20.95 -11.12
CA SER A 11 -14.55 -19.94 -10.39
C SER A 11 -14.93 -18.60 -11.01
N THR A 12 -15.78 -17.84 -10.33
CA THR A 12 -16.06 -16.46 -10.70
C THR A 12 -14.71 -15.75 -10.80
N ALA A 13 -14.45 -15.14 -11.95
CA ALA A 13 -13.15 -14.55 -12.24
C ALA A 13 -12.80 -13.54 -11.14
N SER A 14 -11.78 -13.86 -10.34
CA SER A 14 -11.39 -13.06 -9.18
C SER A 14 -11.02 -11.63 -9.62
N ARG A 15 -11.71 -10.63 -9.08
CA ARG A 15 -11.44 -9.22 -9.37
C ARG A 15 -10.12 -8.77 -8.76
N VAL A 16 -9.50 -7.75 -9.35
CA VAL A 16 -8.27 -7.14 -8.83
C VAL A 16 -8.52 -5.70 -8.39
N ILE A 17 -8.04 -5.36 -7.20
CA ILE A 17 -8.03 -3.98 -6.70
C ILE A 17 -6.58 -3.64 -6.35
N VAL A 18 -6.08 -2.59 -6.97
CA VAL A 18 -4.73 -2.07 -6.72
C VAL A 18 -4.87 -0.73 -6.02
N PHE A 19 -4.33 -0.61 -4.82
CA PHE A 19 -4.33 0.61 -4.05
C PHE A 19 -2.98 1.31 -4.16
N ASP A 20 -2.97 2.63 -4.35
CA ASP A 20 -1.83 3.42 -3.88
C ASP A 20 -1.75 3.39 -2.34
N PHE A 21 -0.59 3.75 -1.79
CA PHE A 21 -0.41 3.82 -0.35
C PHE A 21 -0.55 5.23 0.19
N ASP A 22 0.27 6.18 -0.27
CA ASP A 22 0.40 7.51 0.32
C ASP A 22 -0.86 8.33 0.09
N GLN A 23 -1.49 8.82 1.16
CA GLN A 23 -2.78 9.55 1.08
C GLN A 23 -3.95 8.77 0.47
N THR A 24 -3.76 7.47 0.18
CA THR A 24 -4.76 6.54 -0.37
C THR A 24 -5.12 5.45 0.64
N ILE A 25 -4.16 4.64 1.11
CA ILE A 25 -4.37 3.78 2.28
C ILE A 25 -4.03 4.57 3.53
N SER A 26 -2.85 5.20 3.56
CA SER A 26 -2.42 6.08 4.62
C SER A 26 -3.13 7.44 4.53
N THR A 27 -3.08 8.21 5.61
CA THR A 27 -3.59 9.59 5.63
C THR A 27 -2.50 10.63 5.38
N HIS A 28 -1.25 10.18 5.21
CA HIS A 28 -0.06 11.01 5.08
C HIS A 28 0.79 10.58 3.89
N HIS A 29 1.63 11.47 3.35
CA HIS A 29 2.74 11.10 2.47
C HIS A 29 3.88 10.51 3.31
N VAL A 30 3.75 9.25 3.73
CA VAL A 30 4.67 8.56 4.64
C VAL A 30 6.10 8.64 4.13
N PHE A 31 6.33 8.32 2.84
CA PHE A 31 7.66 8.41 2.24
C PHE A 31 8.25 9.82 2.41
N LYS A 32 7.48 10.87 2.09
CA LYS A 32 7.97 12.25 2.18
C LYS A 32 8.25 12.69 3.61
N CYS A 33 7.45 12.23 4.57
CA CYS A 33 7.64 12.52 5.98
C CYS A 33 8.95 11.89 6.50
N LEU A 34 9.19 10.62 6.15
CA LEU A 34 10.42 9.90 6.50
C LEU A 34 11.66 10.48 5.79
N ALA A 35 11.50 10.88 4.52
CA ALA A 35 12.54 11.47 3.67
C ALA A 35 12.84 12.95 3.95
N GLY A 36 12.04 13.63 4.78
CA GLY A 36 12.21 15.06 5.00
C GLY A 36 11.83 15.94 3.79
N TYR A 37 11.08 15.38 2.82
CA TYR A 37 10.64 16.12 1.63
C TYR A 37 9.44 17.00 1.96
N ILE A 38 9.70 18.11 2.64
CA ILE A 38 8.70 19.10 3.02
C ILE A 38 8.26 19.89 1.77
N ARG A 39 6.98 19.80 1.40
CA ARG A 39 6.38 20.79 0.49
C ARG A 39 5.99 22.01 1.30
N LYS A 40 6.19 23.22 0.74
CA LYS A 40 5.63 24.46 1.32
C LYS A 40 4.13 24.25 1.62
N GLY A 41 3.73 24.42 2.89
CA GLY A 41 2.34 24.27 3.34
C GLY A 41 1.91 22.87 3.80
N HIS A 42 2.75 21.84 3.62
CA HIS A 42 2.51 20.52 4.21
C HIS A 42 3.58 20.27 5.28
N GLY A 43 3.19 20.42 6.55
CA GLY A 43 4.10 20.18 7.66
C GLY A 43 4.63 18.74 7.66
N ASN A 44 5.94 18.58 7.82
CA ASN A 44 6.47 17.29 8.21
C ASN A 44 6.25 17.14 9.72
N PHE A 45 5.60 16.05 10.12
CA PHE A 45 5.37 15.74 11.53
C PHE A 45 6.54 14.98 12.17
N LEU A 46 7.57 14.63 11.38
CA LEU A 46 8.80 14.01 11.85
C LEU A 46 9.96 15.01 11.86
N ALA A 47 10.73 14.99 12.96
CA ALA A 47 11.98 15.71 13.08
C ALA A 47 13.12 14.98 12.34
N PRO A 48 14.19 15.69 11.92
CA PRO A 48 15.42 15.05 11.46
C PRO A 48 16.04 14.15 12.56
N PRO A 49 16.93 13.20 12.22
CA PRO A 49 17.42 12.89 10.87
C PRO A 49 16.35 12.23 9.99
N TYR A 50 16.52 12.33 8.67
CA TYR A 50 15.62 11.76 7.67
C TYR A 50 16.29 10.57 6.96
N ALA A 51 15.48 9.74 6.29
CA ALA A 51 15.95 8.52 5.65
C ALA A 51 15.42 8.36 4.23
N LEU A 52 16.29 7.89 3.35
CA LEU A 52 16.03 7.74 1.92
C LEU A 52 16.22 6.31 1.41
N SER A 53 16.84 5.43 2.22
CA SER A 53 16.94 3.99 1.96
C SER A 53 15.78 3.21 2.55
N GLU A 54 15.56 1.97 2.08
CA GLU A 54 14.57 1.08 2.69
C GLU A 54 14.88 0.80 4.16
N ARG A 55 16.15 0.55 4.47
CA ARG A 55 16.62 0.23 5.82
C ARG A 55 16.55 1.43 6.74
N GLY A 56 16.99 2.59 6.27
CA GLY A 56 16.89 3.84 7.01
C GLY A 56 15.45 4.22 7.27
N GLN A 57 14.53 4.07 6.31
CA GLN A 57 13.11 4.35 6.55
C GLN A 57 12.49 3.37 7.56
N ILE A 58 12.87 2.08 7.56
CA ILE A 58 12.48 1.15 8.63
C ILE A 58 13.00 1.62 9.99
N ARG A 59 14.29 1.94 10.09
CA ARG A 59 14.89 2.46 11.34
C ARG A 59 14.15 3.71 11.81
N LYS A 60 13.85 4.63 10.88
CA LYS A 60 13.14 5.88 11.17
C LYS A 60 11.70 5.65 11.62
N CYS A 61 11.01 4.65 11.09
CA CYS A 61 9.70 4.24 11.60
C CYS A 61 9.76 3.83 13.08
N PHE A 62 10.77 3.04 13.48
CA PHE A 62 10.94 2.66 14.89
C PHE A 62 11.33 3.82 15.80
N ASP A 63 12.21 4.70 15.33
CA ASP A 63 12.57 5.92 16.08
C ASP A 63 11.34 6.80 16.27
N ALA A 64 10.57 7.03 15.20
CA ALA A 64 9.32 7.79 15.25
C ALA A 64 8.28 7.13 16.15
N ASP A 65 8.15 5.80 16.13
CA ASP A 65 7.22 5.09 17.00
C ASP A 65 7.61 5.22 18.48
N LYS A 66 8.90 5.13 18.80
CA LYS A 66 9.41 5.39 20.14
C LYS A 66 9.11 6.82 20.60
N GLU A 67 9.37 7.82 19.76
CA GLU A 67 9.06 9.23 20.04
C GLU A 67 7.55 9.47 20.25
N MET A 68 6.71 8.80 19.45
CA MET A 68 5.26 8.89 19.52
C MET A 68 4.62 7.96 20.57
N LYS A 69 5.44 7.24 21.33
CA LYS A 69 5.03 6.28 22.38
C LYS A 69 4.16 5.14 21.85
N GLY A 70 4.60 4.49 20.77
CA GLY A 70 3.92 3.34 20.18
C GLY A 70 2.75 3.67 19.24
N ARG A 71 2.64 4.93 18.80
CA ARG A 71 1.49 5.42 18.03
C ARG A 71 1.80 5.78 16.59
N PHE A 72 3.04 5.65 16.13
CA PHE A 72 3.42 6.11 14.79
C PHE A 72 2.70 5.33 13.69
N PHE A 73 2.64 4.00 13.81
CA PHE A 73 2.03 3.14 12.81
C PHE A 73 0.52 3.40 12.60
N PRO A 74 -0.34 3.40 13.64
CA PRO A 74 -1.75 3.77 13.46
C PRO A 74 -1.92 5.24 13.08
N PHE A 75 -1.02 6.14 13.51
CA PHE A 75 -1.06 7.55 13.11
C PHE A 75 -0.85 7.74 11.60
N CYS A 76 0.07 6.98 10.99
CA CYS A 76 0.26 7.00 9.53
C CYS A 76 -1.03 6.63 8.78
N LEU A 77 -1.84 5.75 9.37
CA LEU A 77 -3.14 5.31 8.85
C LEU A 77 -4.32 6.12 9.40
N GLY A 78 -4.07 7.23 10.09
CA GLY A 78 -5.06 8.17 10.62
C GLY A 78 -5.38 7.96 12.10
N SER A 79 -5.73 6.74 12.50
CA SER A 79 -5.99 6.35 13.89
C SER A 79 -6.18 4.84 14.02
N GLU A 80 -6.18 4.31 15.25
CA GLU A 80 -6.54 2.91 15.51
C GLU A 80 -7.97 2.57 15.04
N GLN A 81 -8.92 3.49 15.25
CA GLN A 81 -10.29 3.33 14.77
C GLN A 81 -10.33 3.17 13.25
N ARG A 82 -9.54 3.96 12.52
CA ARG A 82 -9.47 3.87 11.07
C ARG A 82 -8.78 2.58 10.62
N VAL A 83 -7.76 2.10 11.34
CA VAL A 83 -7.15 0.78 11.09
C VAL A 83 -8.20 -0.32 11.17
N ALA A 84 -9.03 -0.34 12.22
CA ALA A 84 -10.11 -1.34 12.35
C ALA A 84 -11.16 -1.25 11.22
N GLN A 85 -11.47 -0.02 10.75
CA GLN A 85 -12.36 0.17 9.60
C GLN A 85 -11.75 -0.38 8.31
N LEU A 86 -10.45 -0.13 8.07
CA LEU A 86 -9.73 -0.67 6.92
C LEU A 86 -9.65 -2.19 6.96
N ASP A 87 -9.35 -2.76 8.12
CA ASP A 87 -9.27 -4.22 8.33
C ASP A 87 -10.59 -4.89 7.93
N LYS A 88 -11.71 -4.37 8.46
CA LYS A 88 -13.04 -4.84 8.08
C LYS A 88 -13.31 -4.69 6.58
N ALA A 89 -13.03 -3.52 6.01
CA ALA A 89 -13.32 -3.23 4.61
C ALA A 89 -12.51 -4.12 3.65
N PHE A 90 -11.22 -4.32 3.92
CA PHE A 90 -10.37 -5.20 3.12
C PHE A 90 -10.79 -6.66 3.27
N GLY A 91 -11.15 -7.09 4.48
CA GLY A 91 -11.75 -8.40 4.71
C GLY A 91 -13.03 -8.62 3.90
N ASP A 92 -13.94 -7.65 3.90
CA ASP A 92 -15.20 -7.70 3.13
C ASP A 92 -14.97 -7.79 1.62
N LEU A 93 -13.94 -7.10 1.08
CA LEU A 93 -13.53 -7.20 -0.32
C LEU A 93 -12.92 -8.57 -0.66
N ARG A 94 -12.08 -9.12 0.24
CA ARG A 94 -11.49 -10.46 0.09
C ARG A 94 -12.56 -11.54 0.09
N GLN A 95 -13.54 -11.45 0.99
CA GLN A 95 -14.70 -12.37 1.04
C GLN A 95 -15.53 -12.36 -0.25
N ARG A 96 -15.53 -11.23 -0.97
CA ARG A 96 -16.15 -11.09 -2.30
C ARG A 96 -15.28 -11.60 -3.46
N GLY A 97 -14.14 -12.23 -3.16
CA GLY A 97 -13.25 -12.82 -4.15
C GLY A 97 -12.28 -11.83 -4.80
N CYS A 98 -12.10 -10.63 -4.23
CA CYS A 98 -11.11 -9.68 -4.73
C CYS A 98 -9.69 -10.08 -4.31
N GLN A 99 -8.72 -9.89 -5.20
CA GLN A 99 -7.30 -9.84 -4.87
C GLN A 99 -6.89 -8.39 -4.69
N LEU A 100 -6.26 -8.10 -3.55
CA LEU A 100 -5.84 -6.75 -3.18
C LEU A 100 -4.33 -6.65 -3.32
N PHE A 101 -3.86 -5.57 -3.93
CA PHE A 101 -2.44 -5.25 -4.08
C PHE A 101 -2.19 -3.82 -3.65
N VAL A 102 -0.97 -3.53 -3.22
CA VAL A 102 -0.49 -2.15 -3.08
C VAL A 102 0.47 -1.85 -4.23
N CYS A 103 0.36 -0.68 -4.84
CA CYS A 103 1.30 -0.15 -5.82
C CYS A 103 1.56 1.32 -5.53
N SER A 104 2.72 1.63 -4.95
CA SER A 104 3.10 2.98 -4.56
C SER A 104 4.38 3.45 -5.26
N LYS A 105 4.59 4.76 -5.31
CA LYS A 105 5.91 5.32 -5.69
C LYS A 105 6.87 5.41 -4.49
N GLY A 106 6.39 5.15 -3.27
CA GLY A 106 7.22 5.04 -2.07
C GLY A 106 8.02 3.73 -2.02
N LEU A 107 8.80 3.56 -0.95
CA LEU A 107 9.62 2.38 -0.72
C LEU A 107 8.78 1.20 -0.19
N VAL A 108 9.04 -0.02 -0.65
CA VAL A 108 8.27 -1.22 -0.29
C VAL A 108 8.37 -1.54 1.19
N ALA A 109 9.59 -1.48 1.74
CA ALA A 109 9.86 -1.90 3.11
C ALA A 109 9.06 -1.14 4.19
N PRO A 110 9.04 0.21 4.23
CA PRO A 110 8.24 0.94 5.21
C PRO A 110 6.73 0.71 5.02
N ILE A 111 6.25 0.56 3.79
CA ILE A 111 4.84 0.26 3.51
C ILE A 111 4.45 -1.09 4.14
N ARG A 112 5.23 -2.14 3.85
CA ARG A 112 4.99 -3.47 4.42
C ARG A 112 5.09 -3.45 5.94
N LEU A 113 6.07 -2.76 6.52
CA LEU A 113 6.23 -2.65 7.97
C LEU A 113 5.03 -1.98 8.64
N ILE A 114 4.51 -0.89 8.06
CA ILE A 114 3.32 -0.21 8.58
C ILE A 114 2.11 -1.13 8.52
N LEU A 115 1.87 -1.74 7.35
CA LEU A 115 0.74 -2.66 7.17
C LEU A 115 0.84 -3.89 8.08
N GLU A 116 2.02 -4.47 8.27
CA GLU A 116 2.22 -5.63 9.15
C GLU A 116 1.98 -5.25 10.62
N THR A 117 2.58 -4.14 11.08
CA THR A 117 2.47 -3.68 12.48
C THR A 117 1.03 -3.32 12.84
N THR A 118 0.22 -2.86 11.87
CA THR A 118 -1.21 -2.59 12.07
C THR A 118 -2.11 -3.77 11.68
N ASN A 119 -1.55 -4.96 11.45
CA ASN A 119 -2.27 -6.18 11.07
C ASN A 119 -3.15 -6.04 9.80
N LEU A 120 -2.72 -5.25 8.81
CA LEU A 120 -3.41 -5.09 7.52
C LEU A 120 -2.71 -5.81 6.37
N LEU A 121 -1.42 -6.15 6.50
CA LEU A 121 -0.63 -6.71 5.39
C LEU A 121 -1.22 -8.03 4.87
N HIS A 122 -1.81 -8.85 5.75
CA HIS A 122 -2.38 -10.15 5.42
C HIS A 122 -3.56 -10.10 4.42
N HIS A 123 -4.19 -8.93 4.24
CA HIS A 123 -5.22 -8.73 3.21
C HIS A 123 -4.65 -8.61 1.80
N PHE A 124 -3.38 -8.20 1.67
CA PHE A 124 -2.74 -7.92 0.41
C PHE A 124 -1.97 -9.14 -0.10
N SER A 125 -2.09 -9.38 -1.41
CA SER A 125 -1.36 -10.46 -2.07
C SER A 125 0.10 -10.09 -2.32
N GLU A 126 0.38 -8.81 -2.60
CA GLU A 126 1.74 -8.28 -2.73
C GLU A 126 1.75 -6.74 -2.62
N VAL A 127 2.90 -6.18 -2.24
CA VAL A 127 3.21 -4.75 -2.23
C VAL A 127 4.27 -4.45 -3.30
N TYR A 128 3.93 -3.58 -4.23
CA TYR A 128 4.80 -3.06 -5.28
C TYR A 128 5.18 -1.61 -4.98
N GLY A 129 6.44 -1.28 -5.22
CA GLY A 129 7.00 0.01 -4.90
C GLY A 129 8.45 0.11 -5.34
N ARG A 130 9.13 1.17 -4.90
CA ARG A 130 10.57 1.30 -5.09
C ARG A 130 11.30 0.45 -4.04
N ILE A 131 12.46 -0.05 -4.42
CA ILE A 131 13.36 -0.83 -3.55
C ILE A 131 14.76 -0.22 -3.47
N GLU A 132 15.02 0.80 -4.29
CA GLU A 132 16.32 1.43 -4.39
C GLU A 132 16.44 2.56 -3.39
N ASP A 133 17.66 2.75 -2.92
CA ASP A 133 18.07 3.95 -2.23
C ASP A 133 17.99 5.10 -3.24
N TYR A 134 17.32 6.19 -2.87
CA TYR A 134 17.45 7.40 -3.66
C TYR A 134 18.92 7.82 -3.52
N GLU A 135 19.68 7.73 -4.61
CA GLU A 135 21.08 8.15 -4.65
C GLU A 135 21.18 9.59 -4.15
N VAL A 136 21.53 9.75 -2.88
CA VAL A 136 21.81 11.03 -2.28
C VAL A 136 23.17 10.90 -1.62
N GLU A 137 24.05 11.82 -2.01
CA GLU A 137 25.40 11.92 -1.46
C GLU A 137 25.32 12.05 0.07
N ASN A 138 25.95 11.11 0.77
CA ASN A 138 26.23 11.12 2.22
C ASN A 138 25.02 11.40 3.14
N ASN A 139 24.19 10.38 3.38
CA ASN A 139 23.28 10.39 4.53
C ASN A 139 23.78 9.44 5.63
N ASP A 140 24.52 9.98 6.60
CA ASP A 140 25.07 9.22 7.75
C ASP A 140 24.01 8.33 8.42
N TYR A 141 22.74 8.77 8.44
CA TYR A 141 21.66 8.01 9.04
C TYR A 141 21.31 6.72 8.27
N ASP A 142 21.30 6.80 6.94
CA ASP A 142 21.11 5.64 6.06
C ASP A 142 22.33 4.71 6.10
N ASP A 143 23.55 5.26 6.13
CA ASP A 143 24.80 4.50 6.24
C ASP A 143 24.86 3.69 7.55
N GLU A 144 24.54 4.33 8.68
CA GLU A 144 24.40 3.63 9.96
C GLU A 144 23.33 2.54 9.88
N ALA A 145 22.15 2.84 9.30
CA ALA A 145 21.06 1.88 9.17
C ALA A 145 21.41 0.68 8.28
N ALA A 146 22.28 0.85 7.29
CA ALA A 146 22.81 -0.22 6.47
C ALA A 146 23.57 -1.27 7.31
N THR A 147 24.26 -0.82 8.36
CA THR A 147 25.06 -1.70 9.25
C THR A 147 24.28 -2.33 10.40
N LEU A 148 23.07 -1.84 10.70
CA LEU A 148 22.27 -2.35 11.81
C LEU A 148 21.83 -3.81 11.57
N THR A 149 21.83 -4.61 12.62
CA THR A 149 21.10 -5.88 12.61
C THR A 149 19.68 -5.60 13.06
N PHE A 150 18.68 -5.85 12.20
CA PHE A 150 17.30 -5.64 12.61
C PHE A 150 16.84 -6.78 13.52
N PRO A 151 15.78 -6.57 14.32
CA PRO A 151 15.10 -7.66 15.02
C PRO A 151 14.69 -8.77 14.04
N PRO A 152 14.67 -10.04 14.49
CA PRO A 152 14.34 -11.16 13.63
C PRO A 152 13.03 -10.96 12.86
N GLY A 153 13.12 -11.11 11.54
CA GLY A 153 11.96 -11.07 10.66
C GLY A 153 11.58 -9.67 10.17
N ILE A 154 12.34 -8.62 10.50
CA ILE A 154 12.16 -7.31 9.86
C ILE A 154 12.69 -7.32 8.43
N GLU A 155 13.73 -8.10 8.14
CA GLU A 155 14.30 -8.21 6.80
C GLU A 155 13.29 -8.71 5.76
N ARG A 156 12.23 -9.42 6.18
CA ARG A 156 11.17 -9.89 5.27
C ARG A 156 10.39 -8.74 4.62
N HIS A 157 10.45 -7.54 5.18
CA HIS A 157 9.76 -6.37 4.63
C HIS A 157 10.55 -5.76 3.46
N ILE A 158 11.87 -5.95 3.40
CA ILE A 158 12.72 -5.41 2.34
C ILE A 158 12.17 -5.82 0.97
N GLY A 159 12.13 -4.85 0.06
CA GLY A 159 11.60 -5.05 -1.27
C GLY A 159 12.44 -6.05 -2.06
N ARG A 160 11.77 -6.80 -2.93
CA ARG A 160 12.44 -7.65 -3.90
C ARG A 160 12.42 -6.97 -5.27
N ARG A 161 13.35 -7.34 -6.15
CA ARG A 161 13.47 -6.77 -7.49
C ARG A 161 12.14 -6.81 -8.26
N GLU A 162 11.41 -7.91 -8.15
CA GLU A 162 10.12 -8.11 -8.84
C GLU A 162 9.04 -7.11 -8.38
N CYS A 163 9.16 -6.58 -7.16
CA CYS A 163 8.25 -5.57 -6.61
C CYS A 163 8.47 -4.17 -7.22
N ALA A 164 9.63 -3.92 -7.84
CA ALA A 164 10.00 -2.64 -8.47
C ALA A 164 10.06 -2.68 -10.00
N GLU A 165 10.01 -3.86 -10.61
CA GLU A 165 10.05 -4.02 -12.07
C GLU A 165 8.73 -3.64 -12.74
N TRP A 166 8.40 -2.35 -12.73
CA TRP A 166 7.27 -1.74 -13.42
C TRP A 166 7.52 -0.26 -13.69
N SER A 167 7.02 0.24 -14.82
CA SER A 167 7.25 1.64 -15.22
C SER A 167 6.08 2.57 -14.85
N ARG A 168 4.85 2.05 -14.97
CA ARG A 168 3.60 2.79 -14.76
C ARG A 168 2.61 1.92 -13.99
N LYS A 169 1.85 2.52 -13.08
CA LYS A 169 0.83 1.79 -12.29
C LYS A 169 -0.19 1.09 -13.17
N ALA A 170 -0.63 1.73 -14.24
CA ALA A 170 -1.61 1.15 -15.16
C ALA A 170 -1.10 -0.12 -15.86
N GLU A 171 0.18 -0.16 -16.23
CA GLU A 171 0.83 -1.35 -16.81
C GLU A 171 0.87 -2.49 -15.78
N LEU A 172 1.25 -2.18 -14.53
CA LEU A 172 1.24 -3.15 -13.46
C LEU A 172 -0.17 -3.69 -13.18
N CYS A 173 -1.19 -2.82 -13.18
CA CYS A 173 -2.58 -3.23 -12.99
C CYS A 173 -3.01 -4.27 -14.05
N HIS A 174 -2.71 -4.01 -15.33
CA HIS A 174 -2.97 -4.97 -16.42
C HIS A 174 -2.21 -6.28 -16.23
N ARG A 175 -0.94 -6.22 -15.85
CA ARG A 175 -0.12 -7.41 -15.57
C ARG A 175 -0.72 -8.26 -14.45
N LEU A 176 -1.14 -7.63 -13.34
CA LEU A 176 -1.73 -8.31 -12.20
C LEU A 176 -3.11 -8.88 -12.51
N ALA A 177 -3.93 -8.12 -13.23
CA ALA A 177 -5.30 -8.51 -13.54
C ALA A 177 -5.38 -9.58 -14.64
N GLY A 178 -4.49 -9.55 -15.63
CA GLY A 178 -4.63 -10.36 -16.83
C GLY A 178 -5.95 -10.02 -17.52
N ALA A 179 -6.82 -11.01 -17.71
CA ALA A 179 -8.16 -10.81 -18.29
C ALA A 179 -9.24 -10.38 -17.27
N ARG A 180 -8.89 -10.23 -16.00
CA ARG A 180 -9.85 -9.99 -14.91
C ARG A 180 -10.16 -8.49 -14.78
N PRO A 181 -11.35 -8.11 -14.30
CA PRO A 181 -11.64 -6.71 -14.01
C PRO A 181 -10.69 -6.14 -12.95
N CYS A 182 -10.21 -4.93 -13.19
CA CYS A 182 -9.26 -4.25 -12.32
C CYS A 182 -9.72 -2.82 -12.00
N VAL A 183 -9.60 -2.43 -10.72
CA VAL A 183 -9.76 -1.04 -10.27
C VAL A 183 -8.45 -0.55 -9.65
N LEU A 184 -8.00 0.64 -10.07
CA LEU A 184 -6.97 1.41 -9.38
C LEU A 184 -7.61 2.39 -8.39
N VAL A 185 -7.18 2.35 -7.13
CA VAL A 185 -7.58 3.27 -6.05
C VAL A 185 -6.42 4.21 -5.77
N GLU A 186 -6.62 5.52 -5.90
CA GLU A 186 -5.51 6.48 -6.00
C GLU A 186 -5.94 7.91 -5.62
N ASP A 187 -5.04 8.69 -5.02
CA ASP A 187 -5.26 10.09 -4.59
C ASP A 187 -4.75 11.12 -5.61
N ASP A 188 -3.95 10.69 -6.59
CA ASP A 188 -3.39 11.53 -7.64
C ASP A 188 -4.27 11.57 -8.90
N ARG A 189 -4.74 12.77 -9.27
CA ARG A 189 -5.61 12.98 -10.44
C ARG A 189 -4.95 12.59 -11.76
N ASP A 190 -3.63 12.75 -11.90
CA ASP A 190 -2.93 12.42 -13.13
C ASP A 190 -2.81 10.91 -13.28
N GLU A 191 -2.54 10.18 -12.19
CA GLU A 191 -2.56 8.71 -12.19
C GLU A 191 -3.97 8.16 -12.49
N ILE A 192 -5.03 8.74 -11.91
CA ILE A 192 -6.41 8.40 -12.27
C ILE A 192 -6.69 8.64 -13.76
N SER A 193 -6.26 9.78 -14.31
CA SER A 193 -6.43 10.11 -15.74
C SER A 193 -5.69 9.11 -16.63
N LYS A 194 -4.46 8.74 -16.29
CA LYS A 194 -3.68 7.72 -17.01
C LYS A 194 -4.35 6.34 -16.94
N ALA A 195 -4.86 5.95 -15.78
CA ALA A 195 -5.56 4.67 -15.60
C ALA A 195 -6.84 4.60 -16.45
N LYS A 196 -7.63 5.69 -16.50
CA LYS A 196 -8.80 5.78 -17.39
C LYS A 196 -8.42 5.67 -18.87
N LYS A 197 -7.36 6.35 -19.31
CA LYS A 197 -6.84 6.22 -20.68
C LYS A 197 -6.39 4.80 -21.00
N ALA A 198 -5.89 4.07 -20.00
CA ALA A 198 -5.55 2.66 -20.10
C ALA A 198 -6.73 1.70 -19.91
N GLN A 199 -7.98 2.21 -19.89
CA GLN A 199 -9.22 1.42 -19.77
C GLN A 199 -9.35 0.62 -18.45
N LEU A 200 -8.73 1.10 -17.37
CA LEU A 200 -8.92 0.54 -16.03
C LEU A 200 -10.14 1.16 -15.34
N GLY A 201 -10.77 0.39 -14.45
CA GLY A 201 -11.66 0.97 -13.45
C GLY A 201 -10.86 1.88 -12.50
N THR A 202 -11.49 2.92 -11.97
CA THR A 202 -10.81 3.87 -11.08
C THR A 202 -11.67 4.27 -9.90
N CYS A 203 -11.09 4.34 -8.71
CA CYS A 203 -11.66 4.94 -7.51
C CYS A 203 -10.74 6.08 -7.04
N PHE A 204 -11.23 7.32 -7.11
CA PHE A 204 -10.42 8.50 -6.80
C PHE A 204 -10.61 8.95 -5.35
N VAL A 205 -9.53 8.97 -4.57
CA VAL A 205 -9.51 9.44 -3.18
C VAL A 205 -9.30 10.94 -3.16
N GLU A 206 -10.37 11.69 -3.45
CA GLU A 206 -10.28 13.14 -3.69
C GLU A 206 -9.74 13.94 -2.51
N LYS A 207 -10.05 13.51 -1.28
CA LYS A 207 -9.62 14.20 -0.05
C LYS A 207 -8.14 14.03 0.27
N ARG A 208 -7.45 13.05 -0.34
CA ARG A 208 -6.05 12.74 -0.07
C ARG A 208 -5.74 12.51 1.43
N GLN A 209 -6.69 11.88 2.11
CA GLN A 209 -6.66 11.59 3.55
C GLN A 209 -7.02 10.13 3.80
N GLY A 210 -6.62 9.27 2.85
CA GLY A 210 -6.96 7.87 2.83
C GLY A 210 -8.40 7.60 2.36
N VAL A 211 -8.66 6.38 1.89
CA VAL A 211 -9.99 5.89 1.53
C VAL A 211 -10.95 6.06 2.70
N GLY A 212 -12.12 6.62 2.44
CA GLY A 212 -13.19 6.81 3.40
C GLY A 212 -14.41 5.93 3.09
N GLU A 213 -15.51 6.17 3.81
CA GLU A 213 -16.74 5.37 3.70
C GLU A 213 -17.30 5.35 2.28
N LYS A 214 -17.23 6.49 1.57
CA LYS A 214 -17.71 6.58 0.19
C LYS A 214 -16.90 5.66 -0.73
N GLU A 215 -15.58 5.78 -0.72
CA GLU A 215 -14.71 4.98 -1.60
C GLU A 215 -14.85 3.48 -1.27
N ILE A 216 -14.94 3.12 0.01
CA ILE A 216 -15.15 1.74 0.45
C ILE A 216 -16.50 1.20 -0.07
N SER A 217 -17.58 1.98 0.08
CA SER A 217 -18.91 1.60 -0.41
C SER A 217 -18.90 1.37 -1.94
N ASP A 218 -18.27 2.28 -2.69
CA ASP A 218 -18.16 2.16 -4.14
C ASP A 218 -17.38 0.89 -4.55
N LEU A 219 -16.30 0.55 -3.83
CA LEU A 219 -15.51 -0.66 -4.08
C LEU A 219 -16.28 -1.94 -3.76
N LEU A 220 -17.05 -1.97 -2.67
CA LEU A 220 -17.88 -3.11 -2.31
C LEU A 220 -18.99 -3.35 -3.35
N ALA A 221 -19.67 -2.29 -3.78
CA ALA A 221 -20.67 -2.37 -4.83
C ALA A 221 -20.07 -2.85 -6.16
N TRP A 222 -18.87 -2.37 -6.51
CA TRP A 222 -18.15 -2.84 -7.70
C TRP A 222 -17.76 -4.33 -7.61
N ALA A 223 -17.33 -4.79 -6.43
CA ALA A 223 -16.95 -6.18 -6.20
C ALA A 223 -18.13 -7.16 -6.41
N GLU A 224 -19.35 -6.72 -6.08
CA GLU A 224 -20.59 -7.51 -6.21
C GLU A 224 -21.06 -7.70 -7.66
N GLN A 225 -20.68 -6.79 -8.58
CA GLN A 225 -21.22 -6.75 -9.96
C GLN A 225 -20.93 -7.97 -10.84
N GLY A 226 -20.07 -8.90 -10.45
CA GLY A 226 -19.97 -10.18 -11.15
C GLY A 226 -19.65 -11.30 -10.20
N GLN A 227 -20.40 -11.32 -9.10
CA GLN A 227 -20.88 -12.56 -8.51
C GLN A 227 -22.19 -13.04 -9.16
N LYS A 228 -22.81 -12.21 -10.01
CA LYS A 228 -23.94 -12.58 -10.88
C LYS A 228 -23.43 -13.31 -12.12
#